data_AF-A0A957VWA6-F1
#
_entry.id   AF-A0A957VWA6-F1
#
_cell.length_a   1.000
_cell.length_b   1.000
_cell.length_c   1.000
_cell.angle_alpha   90.00
_cell.angle_beta   90.00
_cell.angle_gamma   90.00
#
_symmetry.space_group_name_H-M   'P 1'
#
loop_
_entity.id
_entity.type
_entity.pdbx_description
1 polymer ?
#
loop_
_entity_poly.entity_id
_entity_poly.type
_entity_poly.pdbx_seq_one_letter_code
_entity_poly.pdbx_strand_id
1 'polypeptide(L)'
;MTIDRIEPEQLKETVTNVIFVSGESSPTLRQSPRNWQQIIWREWRNCDDAAYAEHLFRLIDGEPVDRGAIFMVTALGALSGIVVGWLIATIFFGQVPVITRLGLGVVLGGLAGAGSSYLFGRLLQSKQTTWNHWLNGFIFDGQIIDKNIPKFSENKIAFLQPRLTVAFGLGSLAGIGQMLPIFNEQPNIIFDSLLGFIVVGLVIAWMFTLKALYHLCYDLLLGLVFGLLITYTLGGVLIDLLPTHRLALFAGGFLAGSLSGYDLGRKIGAVTILFWVLVVTILAGLLHLYPTSTGWLSGFTIFGVAHGFVRFWPKSNIQLAFDRVYTNRFWMLWWTKRPYATEVAAALRHHATGLTWQLALDQLTTELQKLRSPTVLIDYLGSDDWLGRFIAPHVLVRLGSEPVEALLGLANKPNHRLNKIALWILDSISHDTTTRLGDRADRLLCVDCLAYCGTYTEQVGKKSLTYHGCRVCGQSWEFLFCPSRQVIAVFDSTWPEPYRQTNGSLRVNYLARNHLFDFNAIEIVKASDEQVERFAVRAGNDTDPVRPLPYKQVSCYVWPECELSENTIRILERTFKEVIRSKVNLAVRNNEL
;
A
#
# COMPACT_ATOMS: atom_id res chain seq x y z
N MET A 1 38.34 24.64 33.92
CA MET A 1 37.96 23.25 34.21
C MET A 1 38.00 22.50 32.90
N THR A 2 39.11 21.80 32.67
CA THR A 2 39.36 20.98 31.48
C THR A 2 38.62 19.66 31.69
N ILE A 3 37.61 19.39 30.86
CA ILE A 3 36.88 18.11 30.87
C ILE A 3 37.75 17.13 30.08
N ASP A 4 38.67 16.47 30.78
CA ASP A 4 39.47 15.38 30.20
C ASP A 4 38.80 14.04 30.48
N ARG A 5 38.56 13.30 29.39
CA ARG A 5 38.40 11.83 29.27
C ARG A 5 37.63 11.12 30.38
N ILE A 6 36.32 10.97 30.16
CA ILE A 6 35.56 9.86 30.73
C ILE A 6 35.91 8.59 29.92
N GLU A 7 36.33 7.53 30.61
CA GLU A 7 36.66 6.25 29.97
C GLU A 7 35.39 5.59 29.38
N PRO A 8 35.45 5.05 28.14
CA PRO A 8 34.27 4.50 27.45
C PRO A 8 33.58 3.32 28.16
N GLU A 9 34.24 2.65 29.09
CA GLU A 9 33.68 1.49 29.80
C GLU A 9 32.70 1.87 30.92
N GLN A 10 32.87 3.03 31.59
CA GLN A 10 31.92 3.50 32.61
C GLN A 10 30.61 4.03 32.03
N LEU A 11 30.62 4.46 30.76
CA LEU A 11 29.38 4.78 30.03
C LEU A 11 28.56 3.51 29.72
N LYS A 12 29.19 2.34 29.54
CA LYS A 12 28.48 1.11 29.16
C LYS A 12 27.57 0.58 30.27
N GLU A 13 27.96 0.66 31.54
CA GLU A 13 27.11 0.21 32.65
C GLU A 13 26.00 1.21 33.02
N THR A 14 26.27 2.51 32.90
CA THR A 14 25.26 3.56 33.17
C THR A 14 24.16 3.60 32.10
N VAL A 15 24.47 3.19 30.87
CA VAL A 15 23.52 3.10 29.75
C VAL A 15 22.62 1.86 29.82
N THR A 16 22.93 0.86 30.65
CA THR A 16 22.13 -0.39 30.74
C THR A 16 20.71 -0.20 31.28
N ASN A 17 20.44 0.90 31.99
CA ASN A 17 19.10 1.23 32.51
C ASN A 17 18.39 2.35 31.71
N VAL A 18 19.06 2.95 30.74
CA VAL A 18 18.36 3.71 29.71
C VAL A 18 17.70 2.65 28.84
N ILE A 19 16.40 2.44 29.06
CA ILE A 19 15.61 1.68 28.11
C ILE A 19 15.59 2.52 26.84
N PHE A 20 16.57 2.29 25.97
CA PHE A 20 16.38 2.47 24.56
C PHE A 20 15.19 1.56 24.23
N VAL A 21 13.98 2.12 24.22
CA VAL A 21 12.76 1.43 23.75
C VAL A 21 12.91 1.04 22.26
N SER A 22 14.05 1.31 21.64
CA SER A 22 14.50 0.74 20.38
C SER A 22 15.08 -0.68 20.47
N GLY A 23 15.35 -1.23 21.67
CA GLY A 23 16.07 -2.51 21.86
C GLY A 23 15.24 -3.68 22.41
N GLU A 24 14.14 -3.44 23.13
CA GLU A 24 13.13 -4.48 23.34
C GLU A 24 12.48 -4.71 21.98
N SER A 25 12.84 -5.82 21.33
CA SER A 25 12.25 -6.32 20.10
C SER A 25 10.78 -5.93 20.05
N SER A 26 10.47 -4.86 19.30
CA SER A 26 9.11 -4.39 19.06
C SER A 26 8.27 -5.62 18.84
N PRO A 27 7.32 -5.92 19.77
CA PRO A 27 6.89 -7.26 20.15
C PRO A 27 6.88 -8.11 18.91
N THR A 28 7.94 -8.94 18.78
CA THR A 28 8.41 -9.49 17.50
C THR A 28 7.20 -9.67 16.63
N LEU A 29 7.00 -8.75 15.71
CA LEU A 29 5.98 -8.85 14.70
C LEU A 29 6.45 -10.10 13.96
N ARG A 30 5.98 -11.29 14.42
CA ARG A 30 6.15 -12.60 13.80
C ARG A 30 5.35 -12.49 12.52
N GLN A 31 5.81 -11.61 11.65
CA GLN A 31 5.26 -11.35 10.37
C GLN A 31 5.66 -12.58 9.60
N SER A 32 4.67 -13.42 9.37
CA SER A 32 4.72 -14.38 8.29
C SER A 32 5.39 -13.69 7.09
N PRO A 33 6.34 -14.35 6.39
CA PRO A 33 7.11 -13.76 5.29
C PRO A 33 6.28 -13.20 4.12
N ARG A 34 4.94 -13.28 4.19
CA ARG A 34 3.98 -12.68 3.24
C ARG A 34 3.40 -11.32 3.68
N ASN A 35 3.66 -10.84 4.90
CA ASN A 35 3.04 -9.59 5.39
C ASN A 35 3.65 -8.34 4.74
N TRP A 36 4.95 -8.35 4.44
CA TRP A 36 5.64 -7.19 3.86
C TRP A 36 5.08 -6.79 2.48
N GLN A 37 4.80 -7.76 1.59
CA GLN A 37 4.26 -7.47 0.26
C GLN A 37 2.93 -6.72 0.38
N GLN A 38 2.07 -7.15 1.31
CA GLN A 38 0.79 -6.50 1.55
C GLN A 38 0.98 -5.08 2.10
N ILE A 39 1.95 -4.88 2.99
CA ILE A 39 2.30 -3.55 3.50
C ILE A 39 2.76 -2.64 2.34
N ILE A 40 3.69 -3.10 1.50
CA ILE A 40 4.21 -2.30 0.38
C ILE A 40 3.13 -2.03 -0.66
N TRP A 41 2.27 -3.01 -0.99
CA TRP A 41 1.13 -2.80 -1.88
C TRP A 41 0.15 -1.76 -1.35
N ARG A 42 -0.18 -1.82 -0.06
CA ARG A 42 -1.07 -0.85 0.59
C ARG A 42 -0.44 0.54 0.63
N GLU A 43 0.87 0.64 0.84
CA GLU A 43 1.59 1.92 0.79
C GLU A 43 1.64 2.48 -0.63
N TRP A 44 2.09 1.69 -1.61
CA TRP A 44 2.11 2.07 -3.02
C TRP A 44 0.75 2.62 -3.49
N ARG A 45 -0.33 1.93 -3.12
CA ARG A 45 -1.69 2.31 -3.48
C ARG A 45 -2.14 3.63 -2.86
N ASN A 46 -1.78 3.90 -1.61
CA ASN A 46 -2.20 5.11 -0.88
C ASN A 46 -1.16 6.25 -0.94
N CYS A 47 -0.05 6.06 -1.65
CA CYS A 47 1.01 7.04 -1.78
C CYS A 47 0.64 8.09 -2.83
N ASP A 48 0.39 9.33 -2.40
CA ASP A 48 0.11 10.45 -3.32
C ASP A 48 1.38 10.92 -4.09
N ASP A 49 2.57 10.46 -3.71
CA ASP A 49 3.85 10.79 -4.37
C ASP A 49 4.16 9.80 -5.50
N ALA A 50 4.16 10.30 -6.73
CA ALA A 50 4.40 9.49 -7.93
C ALA A 50 5.82 8.88 -7.97
N ALA A 51 6.85 9.64 -7.58
CA ALA A 51 8.23 9.18 -7.64
C ALA A 51 8.50 8.10 -6.59
N TYR A 52 8.07 8.34 -5.34
CA TYR A 52 8.19 7.35 -4.27
C TYR A 52 7.39 6.08 -4.60
N ALA A 53 6.17 6.22 -5.14
CA ALA A 53 5.39 5.07 -5.57
C ALA A 53 6.05 4.28 -6.71
N GLU A 54 6.73 4.92 -7.65
CA GLU A 54 7.48 4.21 -8.68
C GLU A 54 8.57 3.32 -8.06
N HIS A 55 9.31 3.85 -7.09
CA HIS A 55 10.32 3.06 -6.36
C HIS A 55 9.71 1.89 -5.59
N LEU A 56 8.56 2.08 -4.94
CA LEU A 56 7.84 1.00 -4.25
C LEU A 56 7.34 -0.07 -5.24
N PHE A 57 6.89 0.35 -6.42
CA PHE A 57 6.42 -0.56 -7.45
C PHE A 57 7.55 -1.44 -7.99
N ARG A 58 8.72 -0.85 -8.26
CA ARG A 58 9.92 -1.61 -8.68
C ARG A 58 10.42 -2.61 -7.64
N LEU A 59 9.98 -2.49 -6.38
CA LEU A 59 10.30 -3.48 -5.35
C LEU A 59 9.38 -4.70 -5.44
N ILE A 60 8.12 -4.50 -5.83
CA ILE A 60 7.09 -5.55 -5.88
C ILE A 60 6.86 -6.11 -7.29
N ASP A 61 7.36 -5.48 -8.34
CA ASP A 61 7.13 -5.87 -9.73
C ASP A 61 7.79 -7.22 -10.10
N GLY A 62 8.93 -7.54 -9.47
CA GLY A 62 9.64 -8.81 -9.59
C GLY A 62 9.04 -9.94 -8.75
N GLU A 63 8.14 -9.63 -7.82
CA GLU A 63 7.56 -10.62 -6.92
C GLU A 63 6.50 -11.47 -7.64
N PRO A 64 6.36 -12.77 -7.28
CA PRO A 64 5.33 -13.62 -7.85
C PRO A 64 3.93 -13.11 -7.45
N VAL A 65 3.01 -13.22 -8.40
CA VAL A 65 1.62 -12.83 -8.20
C VAL A 65 0.99 -13.60 -7.04
N ASP A 66 0.32 -12.86 -6.15
CA ASP A 66 -0.27 -13.42 -4.94
C ASP A 66 -1.62 -14.13 -5.19
N ARG A 67 -2.17 -14.75 -4.14
CA ARG A 67 -3.50 -15.37 -4.23
C ARG A 67 -4.62 -14.33 -4.45
N GLY A 68 -4.41 -13.08 -4.05
CA GLY A 68 -5.34 -11.99 -4.25
C GLY A 68 -5.59 -11.73 -5.73
N ALA A 69 -4.54 -11.69 -6.55
CA ALA A 69 -4.71 -11.55 -7.99
C ALA A 69 -5.41 -12.76 -8.62
N ILE A 70 -5.14 -13.99 -8.17
CA ILE A 70 -5.88 -15.17 -8.64
C ILE A 70 -7.37 -15.01 -8.34
N PHE A 71 -7.72 -14.57 -7.13
CA PHE A 71 -9.10 -14.31 -6.75
C PHE A 71 -9.73 -13.24 -7.64
N MET A 72 -9.02 -12.14 -7.93
CA MET A 72 -9.50 -11.09 -8.81
C MET A 72 -9.74 -11.60 -10.24
N VAL A 73 -8.80 -12.34 -10.82
CA VAL A 73 -8.97 -12.94 -12.16
C VAL A 73 -10.12 -13.93 -12.17
N THR A 74 -10.29 -14.69 -11.08
CA THR A 74 -11.43 -15.62 -10.89
C THR A 74 -12.76 -14.87 -10.86
N ALA A 75 -12.84 -13.74 -10.13
CA ALA A 75 -14.03 -12.92 -10.05
C ALA A 75 -14.38 -12.26 -11.39
N LEU A 76 -13.38 -11.72 -12.10
CA LEU A 76 -13.57 -11.18 -13.46
C LEU A 76 -13.97 -12.28 -14.45
N GLY A 77 -13.36 -13.46 -14.30
CA GLY A 77 -13.74 -14.69 -15.00
C GLY A 77 -15.21 -15.02 -14.79
N ALA A 78 -15.66 -15.04 -13.54
CA ALA A 78 -17.06 -15.30 -13.20
C ALA A 78 -17.99 -14.27 -13.84
N LEU A 79 -17.69 -12.97 -13.74
CA LEU A 79 -18.51 -11.92 -14.34
C LEU A 79 -18.57 -12.03 -15.87
N SER A 80 -17.43 -12.25 -16.53
CA SER A 80 -17.39 -12.48 -17.99
C SER A 80 -18.15 -13.75 -18.39
N GLY A 81 -18.00 -14.81 -17.60
CA GLY A 81 -18.70 -16.07 -17.77
C GLY A 81 -20.21 -15.92 -17.62
N ILE A 82 -20.69 -15.11 -16.67
CA ILE A 82 -22.11 -14.78 -16.51
C ILE A 82 -22.66 -14.14 -17.79
N VAL A 83 -21.94 -13.16 -18.35
CA VAL A 83 -22.36 -12.46 -19.57
C VAL A 83 -22.40 -13.43 -20.77
N VAL A 84 -21.36 -14.24 -20.94
CA VAL A 84 -21.27 -15.23 -22.03
C VAL A 84 -22.33 -16.32 -21.87
N GLY A 85 -22.48 -16.87 -20.66
CA GLY A 85 -23.47 -17.91 -20.36
C GLY A 85 -24.89 -17.41 -20.54
N TRP A 86 -25.18 -16.16 -20.17
CA TRP A 86 -26.47 -15.53 -20.46
C TRP A 86 -26.73 -15.38 -21.97
N LEU A 87 -25.72 -14.96 -22.74
CA LEU A 87 -25.80 -14.88 -24.21
C LEU A 87 -26.07 -16.26 -24.84
N ILE A 88 -25.31 -17.28 -24.46
CA ILE A 88 -25.51 -18.66 -24.91
C ILE A 88 -26.91 -19.15 -24.55
N ALA A 89 -27.34 -18.94 -23.30
CA ALA A 89 -28.66 -19.37 -22.87
C ALA A 89 -29.79 -18.67 -23.64
N THR A 90 -29.58 -17.41 -24.01
CA THR A 90 -30.53 -16.63 -24.81
C THR A 90 -30.64 -17.16 -26.24
N ILE A 91 -29.51 -17.55 -26.85
CA ILE A 91 -29.45 -18.09 -28.22
C ILE A 91 -30.04 -19.50 -28.29
N PHE A 92 -29.63 -20.39 -27.38
CA PHE A 92 -29.93 -21.82 -27.49
C PHE A 92 -31.21 -22.26 -26.78
N PHE A 93 -31.63 -21.55 -25.73
CA PHE A 93 -32.82 -21.90 -24.95
C PHE A 93 -33.94 -20.88 -25.15
N GLY A 94 -34.09 -20.32 -26.35
CA GLY A 94 -35.08 -19.28 -26.64
C GLY A 94 -36.52 -19.60 -26.23
N GLN A 95 -36.89 -20.89 -26.21
CA GLN A 95 -38.22 -21.39 -25.80
C GLN A 95 -38.40 -21.55 -24.28
N VAL A 96 -37.32 -21.46 -23.50
CA VAL A 96 -37.35 -21.59 -22.04
C VAL A 96 -37.71 -20.23 -21.41
N PRO A 97 -38.49 -20.18 -20.30
CA PRO A 97 -38.79 -18.94 -19.60
C PRO A 97 -37.53 -18.12 -19.29
N VAL A 98 -37.63 -16.80 -19.41
CA VAL A 98 -36.49 -15.86 -19.25
C VAL A 98 -35.79 -16.04 -17.91
N ILE A 99 -36.54 -16.29 -16.82
CA ILE A 99 -35.99 -16.49 -15.47
C ILE A 99 -35.10 -17.74 -15.43
N THR A 100 -35.55 -18.85 -16.03
CA THR A 100 -34.79 -20.09 -16.07
C THR A 100 -33.54 -19.95 -16.95
N ARG A 101 -33.65 -19.25 -18.10
CA ARG A 101 -32.48 -18.91 -18.93
C ARG A 101 -31.47 -18.07 -18.19
N LEU A 102 -31.94 -17.07 -17.44
CA LEU A 102 -31.09 -16.20 -16.66
C LEU A 102 -30.40 -16.98 -15.54
N GLY A 103 -31.13 -17.81 -14.80
CA GLY A 103 -30.54 -18.69 -13.78
C GLY A 103 -29.49 -19.64 -14.36
N LEU A 104 -29.81 -20.33 -15.46
CA LEU A 104 -28.93 -21.30 -16.08
C LEU A 104 -27.69 -20.65 -16.69
N GLY A 105 -27.86 -19.53 -17.41
CA GLY A 105 -26.77 -18.78 -18.02
C GLY A 105 -25.85 -18.10 -17.01
N VAL A 106 -26.41 -17.52 -15.94
CA VAL A 106 -25.65 -16.89 -14.86
C VAL A 106 -24.87 -17.94 -14.06
N VAL A 107 -25.51 -19.04 -13.65
CA VAL A 107 -24.86 -20.06 -12.82
C VAL A 107 -23.81 -20.85 -13.60
N LEU A 108 -24.19 -21.42 -14.75
CA LEU A 108 -23.24 -22.23 -15.54
C LEU A 108 -22.14 -21.37 -16.15
N GLY A 109 -22.52 -20.20 -16.68
CA GLY A 109 -21.57 -19.23 -17.21
C GLY A 109 -20.61 -18.72 -16.13
N GLY A 110 -21.15 -18.33 -14.98
CA GLY A 110 -20.35 -17.85 -13.85
C GLY A 110 -19.39 -18.90 -13.30
N LEU A 111 -19.84 -20.16 -13.13
CA LEU A 111 -18.99 -21.25 -12.68
C LEU A 111 -17.91 -21.62 -13.70
N ALA A 112 -18.26 -21.69 -14.99
CA ALA A 112 -17.30 -21.96 -16.06
C ALA A 112 -16.25 -20.85 -16.18
N GLY A 113 -16.69 -19.60 -16.12
CA GLY A 113 -15.82 -18.42 -16.10
C GLY A 113 -14.90 -18.38 -14.87
N ALA A 114 -15.44 -18.66 -13.69
CA ALA A 114 -14.65 -18.74 -12.45
C ALA A 114 -13.62 -19.88 -12.52
N GLY A 115 -14.04 -21.09 -12.92
CA GLY A 115 -13.18 -22.27 -12.98
C GLY A 115 -12.03 -22.10 -13.98
N SER A 116 -12.34 -21.62 -15.18
CA SER A 116 -11.34 -21.34 -16.23
C SER A 116 -10.32 -20.28 -15.80
N SER A 117 -10.79 -19.15 -15.24
CA SER A 117 -9.93 -18.09 -14.72
C SER A 117 -9.11 -18.52 -13.50
N TYR A 118 -9.66 -19.34 -12.60
CA TYR A 118 -8.92 -19.88 -11.46
C TYR A 118 -7.79 -20.80 -11.91
N LEU A 119 -8.06 -21.71 -12.85
CA LEU A 119 -7.05 -22.58 -13.44
C LEU A 119 -5.97 -21.77 -14.15
N PHE A 120 -6.36 -20.75 -14.93
CA PHE A 120 -5.41 -19.84 -15.56
C PHE A 120 -4.56 -19.08 -14.53
N GLY A 121 -5.17 -18.53 -13.48
CA GLY A 121 -4.45 -17.87 -12.39
C GLY A 121 -3.49 -18.80 -11.66
N ARG A 122 -3.88 -20.06 -11.43
CA ARG A 122 -3.00 -21.10 -10.86
C ARG A 122 -1.85 -21.46 -11.79
N LEU A 123 -2.08 -21.53 -13.09
CA LEU A 123 -1.03 -21.76 -14.09
C LEU A 123 -0.04 -20.60 -14.18
N LEU A 124 -0.52 -19.36 -14.03
CA LEU A 124 0.35 -18.19 -13.96
C LEU A 124 1.18 -18.20 -12.67
N GLN A 125 0.56 -18.54 -11.54
CA GLN A 125 1.26 -18.65 -10.25
C GLN A 125 2.31 -19.77 -10.26
N SER A 126 2.01 -20.93 -10.86
CA SER A 126 2.96 -22.05 -10.91
C SER A 126 4.21 -21.73 -11.73
N LYS A 127 4.08 -20.84 -12.72
CA LYS A 127 5.20 -20.32 -13.52
C LYS A 127 5.98 -19.21 -12.85
N GLN A 128 5.68 -18.89 -11.59
CA GLN A 128 6.28 -17.76 -10.87
C GLN A 128 6.15 -16.45 -11.68
N THR A 129 4.99 -16.26 -12.35
CA THR A 129 4.75 -15.04 -13.12
C THR A 129 4.85 -13.85 -12.17
N THR A 130 5.76 -12.92 -12.47
CA THR A 130 5.96 -11.73 -11.65
C THR A 130 4.84 -10.72 -11.90
N TRP A 131 4.63 -9.79 -10.97
CA TRP A 131 3.65 -8.70 -11.17
C TRP A 131 3.92 -7.89 -12.43
N ASN A 132 5.18 -7.64 -12.78
CA ASN A 132 5.57 -6.98 -14.02
C ASN A 132 5.09 -7.77 -15.24
N HIS A 133 5.38 -9.08 -15.29
CA HIS A 133 4.91 -9.93 -16.40
C HIS A 133 3.40 -10.05 -16.44
N TRP A 134 2.75 -10.11 -15.28
CA TRP A 134 1.30 -10.22 -15.18
C TRP A 134 0.60 -8.95 -15.67
N LEU A 135 1.04 -7.78 -15.20
CA LEU A 135 0.51 -6.49 -15.64
C LEU A 135 0.80 -6.28 -17.13
N ASN A 136 2.02 -6.53 -17.59
CA ASN A 136 2.35 -6.43 -19.01
C ASN A 136 1.57 -7.45 -19.86
N GLY A 137 1.30 -8.66 -19.36
CA GLY A 137 0.52 -9.67 -20.05
C GLY A 137 -0.97 -9.34 -20.18
N PHE A 138 -1.54 -8.61 -19.22
CA PHE A 138 -2.89 -8.04 -19.33
C PHE A 138 -2.96 -6.86 -20.29
N ILE A 139 -1.85 -6.14 -20.47
CA ILE A 139 -1.81 -4.82 -21.11
C ILE A 139 -1.22 -4.88 -22.53
N PHE A 140 -0.38 -5.87 -22.86
CA PHE A 140 0.39 -5.92 -24.10
C PHE A 140 0.46 -7.34 -24.70
N ASP A 141 -0.53 -7.68 -25.52
CA ASP A 141 -0.32 -8.64 -26.60
C ASP A 141 0.14 -7.86 -27.85
N GLY A 142 1.42 -7.43 -27.85
CA GLY A 142 2.08 -6.93 -29.06
C GLY A 142 2.89 -5.63 -28.95
N GLN A 143 4.22 -5.78 -28.89
CA GLN A 143 5.21 -4.91 -29.55
C GLN A 143 5.53 -3.51 -29.00
N ILE A 144 5.64 -3.30 -27.69
CA ILE A 144 6.47 -2.18 -27.20
C ILE A 144 7.21 -2.61 -25.93
N ILE A 145 8.37 -3.26 -26.10
CA ILE A 145 9.46 -3.12 -25.13
C ILE A 145 10.70 -2.73 -25.92
N ASP A 146 11.31 -1.67 -25.40
CA ASP A 146 12.51 -1.00 -25.86
C ASP A 146 13.70 -1.97 -26.09
N LYS A 147 14.54 -1.66 -27.08
CA LYS A 147 15.58 -2.56 -27.64
C LYS A 147 16.76 -2.86 -26.69
N ASN A 148 16.74 -2.40 -25.44
CA ASN A 148 17.89 -2.44 -24.54
C ASN A 148 17.81 -3.48 -23.41
N ILE A 149 16.86 -4.43 -23.46
CA ILE A 149 16.85 -5.60 -22.55
C ILE A 149 17.41 -6.81 -23.32
N PRO A 150 18.34 -7.62 -22.74
CA PRO A 150 18.92 -8.76 -23.43
C PRO A 150 17.82 -9.71 -23.88
N LYS A 151 17.73 -9.96 -25.19
CA LYS A 151 16.75 -10.85 -25.81
C LYS A 151 16.86 -12.25 -25.20
N PHE A 152 16.01 -12.55 -24.22
CA PHE A 152 15.65 -13.93 -23.91
C PHE A 152 14.71 -14.43 -25.02
N SER A 153 15.05 -15.58 -25.60
CA SER A 153 14.58 -16.08 -26.90
C SER A 153 13.06 -15.95 -27.14
N GLU A 154 12.71 -15.24 -28.22
CA GLU A 154 11.36 -15.11 -28.80
C GLU A 154 10.70 -16.49 -29.12
N ASN A 155 11.48 -17.58 -29.13
CA ASN A 155 11.01 -18.93 -29.47
C ASN A 155 10.17 -19.64 -28.40
N LYS A 156 10.05 -19.13 -27.16
CA LYS A 156 9.27 -19.81 -26.11
C LYS A 156 7.80 -19.35 -26.00
N ILE A 157 7.47 -18.14 -26.48
CA ILE A 157 6.10 -17.60 -26.37
C ILE A 157 5.21 -18.15 -27.50
N ALA A 158 5.74 -18.32 -28.72
CA ALA A 158 5.03 -19.00 -29.81
C ALA A 158 4.72 -20.49 -29.50
N PHE A 159 5.45 -21.10 -28.56
CA PHE A 159 5.27 -22.48 -28.15
C PHE A 159 4.19 -22.67 -27.06
N LEU A 160 3.69 -21.58 -26.47
CA LEU A 160 2.78 -21.62 -25.31
C LEU A 160 1.30 -21.56 -25.68
N GLN A 161 0.94 -20.88 -26.76
CA GLN A 161 -0.46 -20.76 -27.23
C GLN A 161 -1.10 -22.13 -27.57
N PRO A 162 -0.44 -23.05 -28.29
CA PRO A 162 -1.03 -24.36 -28.60
C PRO A 162 -1.20 -25.22 -27.35
N ARG A 163 -0.26 -25.15 -26.40
CA ARG A 163 -0.25 -25.97 -25.18
C ARG A 163 -1.31 -25.54 -24.15
N LEU A 164 -1.59 -24.24 -24.03
CA LEU A 164 -2.68 -23.73 -23.20
C LEU A 164 -4.05 -24.14 -23.74
N THR A 165 -4.20 -24.19 -25.06
CA THR A 165 -5.43 -24.62 -25.74
C THR A 165 -5.66 -26.12 -25.59
N VAL A 166 -4.59 -26.92 -25.72
CA VAL A 166 -4.63 -28.37 -25.47
C VAL A 166 -4.88 -28.69 -23.99
N ALA A 167 -4.32 -27.91 -23.06
CA ALA A 167 -4.59 -28.07 -21.63
C ALA A 167 -6.04 -27.74 -21.26
N PHE A 168 -6.64 -26.72 -21.89
CA PHE A 168 -8.07 -26.42 -21.77
C PHE A 168 -8.94 -27.57 -22.29
N GLY A 169 -8.61 -28.12 -23.47
CA GLY A 169 -9.33 -29.27 -24.04
C GLY A 169 -9.19 -30.56 -23.21
N LEU A 170 -7.99 -30.86 -22.70
CA LEU A 170 -7.73 -32.06 -21.89
C LEU A 170 -8.28 -31.96 -20.46
N GLY A 171 -8.32 -30.76 -19.86
CA GLY A 171 -8.94 -30.53 -18.56
C GLY A 171 -10.45 -30.79 -18.59
N SER A 172 -11.12 -30.41 -19.68
CA SER A 172 -12.52 -30.75 -19.92
C SER A 172 -12.76 -32.26 -20.06
N LEU A 173 -11.80 -33.00 -20.64
CA LEU A 173 -11.89 -34.46 -20.81
C LEU A 173 -11.59 -35.25 -19.52
N ALA A 174 -10.65 -34.78 -18.69
CA ALA A 174 -10.33 -35.43 -17.42
C ALA A 174 -11.47 -35.34 -16.39
N GLY A 175 -12.23 -34.23 -16.40
CA GLY A 175 -13.45 -34.10 -15.59
C GLY A 175 -14.56 -35.09 -15.99
N ILE A 176 -14.58 -35.53 -17.25
CA ILE A 176 -15.52 -36.53 -17.76
C ILE A 176 -15.13 -37.95 -17.32
N GLY A 177 -13.82 -38.24 -17.26
CA GLY A 177 -13.27 -39.50 -16.74
C GLY A 177 -13.72 -39.84 -15.31
N GLN A 178 -13.94 -38.81 -14.48
CA GLN A 178 -14.36 -38.97 -13.09
C GLN A 178 -15.87 -39.15 -12.92
N MET A 179 -16.68 -38.84 -13.93
CA MET A 179 -18.14 -39.02 -13.89
C MET A 179 -18.60 -40.37 -14.49
N LEU A 180 -17.70 -41.14 -15.11
CA LEU A 180 -18.01 -42.44 -15.71
C LEU A 180 -18.68 -43.47 -14.78
N PRO A 181 -18.41 -43.53 -13.46
CA PRO A 181 -19.12 -44.44 -12.56
C PRO A 181 -20.60 -44.05 -12.34
N ILE A 182 -20.96 -42.78 -12.51
CA ILE A 182 -22.32 -42.25 -12.30
C ILE A 182 -23.21 -42.52 -13.52
N PHE A 183 -22.63 -42.76 -14.70
CA PHE A 183 -23.37 -42.90 -15.96
C PHE A 183 -23.66 -44.35 -16.39
N ASN A 184 -23.33 -45.35 -15.57
CA ASN A 184 -23.52 -46.77 -15.92
C ASN A 184 -24.99 -47.26 -15.81
N GLU A 185 -25.93 -46.41 -15.38
CA GLU A 185 -27.34 -46.82 -15.16
C GLU A 185 -28.31 -46.42 -16.30
N GLN A 186 -27.91 -45.60 -17.29
CA GLN A 186 -28.81 -45.19 -18.40
C GLN A 186 -28.13 -45.12 -19.78
N PRO A 187 -28.16 -46.21 -20.58
CA PRO A 187 -27.43 -46.30 -21.85
C PRO A 187 -27.96 -45.40 -22.98
N ASN A 188 -29.21 -44.94 -22.92
CA ASN A 188 -29.78 -44.08 -23.97
C ASN A 188 -29.29 -42.62 -23.89
N ILE A 189 -28.89 -42.15 -22.70
CA ILE A 189 -28.29 -40.82 -22.53
C ILE A 189 -26.83 -40.80 -23.02
N ILE A 190 -26.17 -41.96 -22.99
CA ILE A 190 -24.78 -42.13 -23.45
C ILE A 190 -24.68 -41.87 -24.95
N PHE A 191 -25.59 -42.39 -25.77
CA PHE A 191 -25.50 -42.26 -27.22
C PHE A 191 -25.68 -40.80 -27.69
N ASP A 192 -26.66 -40.09 -27.14
CA ASP A 192 -26.92 -38.68 -27.50
C ASP A 192 -25.84 -37.73 -26.97
N SER A 193 -25.28 -38.02 -25.81
CA SER A 193 -24.17 -37.24 -25.25
C SER A 193 -22.87 -37.49 -26.02
N LEU A 194 -22.53 -38.75 -26.31
CA LEU A 194 -21.33 -39.10 -27.08
C LEU A 194 -21.40 -38.55 -28.51
N LEU A 195 -22.58 -38.60 -29.15
CA LEU A 195 -22.83 -38.03 -30.47
C LEU A 195 -22.71 -36.49 -30.43
N GLY A 196 -23.26 -35.83 -29.40
CA GLY A 196 -23.08 -34.40 -29.18
C GLY A 196 -21.62 -34.01 -29.02
N PHE A 197 -20.82 -34.79 -28.29
CA PHE A 197 -19.40 -34.52 -28.07
C PHE A 197 -18.53 -34.83 -29.30
N ILE A 198 -18.85 -35.87 -30.08
CA ILE A 198 -18.20 -36.14 -31.37
C ILE A 198 -18.51 -35.00 -32.35
N VAL A 199 -19.74 -34.50 -32.37
CA VAL A 199 -20.14 -33.34 -33.19
C VAL A 199 -19.40 -32.07 -32.74
N VAL A 200 -19.27 -31.80 -31.43
CA VAL A 200 -18.50 -30.64 -30.94
C VAL A 200 -17.01 -30.78 -31.25
N GLY A 201 -16.42 -31.97 -31.09
CA GLY A 201 -15.03 -32.24 -31.46
C GLY A 201 -14.77 -32.07 -32.96
N LEU A 202 -15.69 -32.56 -33.80
CA LEU A 202 -15.65 -32.37 -35.25
C LEU A 202 -15.87 -30.92 -35.65
N VAL A 203 -16.73 -30.16 -34.95
CA VAL A 203 -16.94 -28.73 -35.18
C VAL A 203 -15.71 -27.93 -34.79
N ILE A 204 -15.04 -28.24 -33.69
CA ILE A 204 -13.79 -27.58 -33.29
C ILE A 204 -12.68 -27.89 -34.31
N ALA A 205 -12.51 -29.16 -34.69
CA ALA A 205 -11.56 -29.57 -35.72
C ALA A 205 -11.86 -28.88 -37.06
N TRP A 206 -13.14 -28.81 -37.45
CA TRP A 206 -13.60 -28.13 -38.66
C TRP A 206 -13.42 -26.61 -38.59
N MET A 207 -13.57 -25.97 -37.43
CA MET A 207 -13.28 -24.55 -37.20
C MET A 207 -11.78 -24.25 -37.32
N PHE A 208 -10.89 -25.16 -36.90
CA PHE A 208 -9.46 -25.03 -37.12
C PHE A 208 -9.09 -25.23 -38.60
N THR A 209 -9.71 -26.21 -39.28
CA THR A 209 -9.57 -26.39 -40.72
C THR A 209 -10.08 -25.17 -41.48
N LEU A 210 -11.21 -24.58 -41.06
CA LEU A 210 -11.77 -23.33 -41.59
C LEU A 210 -10.92 -22.11 -41.28
N LYS A 211 -10.23 -22.04 -40.14
CA LYS A 211 -9.29 -20.96 -39.83
C LYS A 211 -8.05 -21.04 -40.73
N ALA A 212 -7.54 -22.25 -40.95
CA ALA A 212 -6.46 -22.48 -41.92
C ALA A 212 -6.92 -22.20 -43.36
N LEU A 213 -8.12 -22.63 -43.73
CA LEU A 213 -8.74 -22.33 -45.02
C LEU A 213 -9.06 -20.84 -45.16
N TYR A 214 -9.44 -20.16 -44.09
CA TYR A 214 -9.71 -18.72 -44.05
C TYR A 214 -8.42 -17.93 -44.25
N HIS A 215 -7.32 -18.33 -43.62
CA HIS A 215 -6.01 -17.72 -43.90
C HIS A 215 -5.55 -17.99 -45.34
N LEU A 216 -5.72 -19.21 -45.83
CA LEU A 216 -5.39 -19.57 -47.22
C LEU A 216 -6.26 -18.81 -48.24
N CYS A 217 -7.57 -18.73 -48.02
CA CYS A 217 -8.52 -18.01 -48.84
C CYS A 217 -8.38 -16.50 -48.69
N TYR A 218 -8.00 -15.98 -47.52
CA TYR A 218 -7.71 -14.57 -47.29
C TYR A 218 -6.43 -14.17 -48.01
N ASP A 219 -5.38 -14.99 -48.00
CA ASP A 219 -4.16 -14.73 -48.75
C ASP A 219 -4.38 -14.86 -50.27
N LEU A 220 -5.23 -15.81 -50.71
CA LEU A 220 -5.68 -15.91 -52.11
C LEU A 220 -6.57 -14.73 -52.53
N LEU A 221 -7.49 -14.28 -51.67
CA LEU A 221 -8.36 -13.13 -51.91
C LEU A 221 -7.54 -11.84 -51.88
N LEU A 222 -6.57 -11.71 -50.99
CA LEU A 222 -5.65 -10.58 -50.92
C LEU A 222 -4.76 -10.56 -52.16
N GLY A 223 -4.28 -11.71 -52.62
CA GLY A 223 -3.56 -11.87 -53.90
C GLY A 223 -4.42 -11.55 -55.12
N LEU A 224 -5.71 -11.92 -55.10
CA LEU A 224 -6.67 -11.64 -56.18
C LEU A 224 -7.13 -10.18 -56.17
N VAL A 225 -7.27 -9.57 -55.00
CA VAL A 225 -7.53 -8.14 -54.83
C VAL A 225 -6.30 -7.32 -55.22
N PHE A 226 -5.08 -7.73 -54.83
CA PHE A 226 -3.85 -7.09 -55.32
C PHE A 226 -3.69 -7.27 -56.83
N GLY A 227 -4.00 -8.46 -57.36
CA GLY A 227 -4.03 -8.74 -58.79
C GLY A 227 -5.01 -7.81 -59.51
N LEU A 228 -6.26 -7.73 -59.05
CA LEU A 228 -7.28 -6.82 -59.60
C LEU A 228 -6.91 -5.34 -59.41
N LEU A 229 -6.25 -4.96 -58.32
CA LEU A 229 -5.81 -3.59 -58.08
C LEU A 229 -4.67 -3.21 -59.03
N ILE A 230 -3.75 -4.15 -59.32
CA ILE A 230 -2.68 -4.00 -60.31
C ILE A 230 -3.29 -3.95 -61.73
N THR A 231 -4.27 -4.81 -62.05
CA THR A 231 -4.97 -4.77 -63.34
C THR A 231 -5.83 -3.52 -63.49
N TYR A 232 -6.38 -2.97 -62.40
CA TYR A 232 -7.17 -1.74 -62.40
C TYR A 232 -6.30 -0.48 -62.45
N THR A 233 -5.12 -0.49 -61.84
CA THR A 233 -4.15 0.60 -61.97
C THR A 233 -3.45 0.58 -63.33
N LEU A 234 -3.06 -0.59 -63.85
CA LEU A 234 -2.56 -0.72 -65.22
C LEU A 234 -3.66 -0.46 -66.27
N GLY A 235 -4.90 -0.88 -65.98
CA GLY A 235 -6.08 -0.58 -66.80
C GLY A 235 -6.45 0.90 -66.77
N GLY A 236 -6.28 1.58 -65.64
CA GLY A 236 -6.45 3.03 -65.51
C GLY A 236 -5.44 3.82 -66.34
N VAL A 237 -4.18 3.37 -66.38
CA VAL A 237 -3.13 3.96 -67.25
C VAL A 237 -3.43 3.75 -68.74
N LEU A 238 -4.15 2.68 -69.11
CA LEU A 238 -4.62 2.42 -70.48
C LEU A 238 -5.92 3.16 -70.84
N ILE A 239 -6.72 3.57 -69.85
CA ILE A 239 -8.02 4.24 -70.04
C ILE A 239 -7.88 5.77 -70.11
N ASP A 240 -6.71 6.34 -69.78
CA ASP A 240 -6.37 7.75 -70.04
C ASP A 240 -6.27 8.11 -71.54
N LEU A 241 -6.59 7.18 -72.46
CA LEU A 241 -6.70 7.40 -73.91
C LEU A 241 -8.11 7.73 -74.42
N LEU A 242 -9.15 7.79 -73.58
CA LEU A 242 -10.52 8.11 -74.03
C LEU A 242 -11.26 9.08 -73.09
N PRO A 243 -11.86 10.17 -73.62
CA PRO A 243 -12.45 11.21 -72.78
C PRO A 243 -13.93 10.91 -72.49
N THR A 244 -14.28 10.60 -71.24
CA THR A 244 -15.64 10.89 -70.72
C THR A 244 -15.62 11.14 -69.20
N HIS A 245 -15.62 12.42 -68.85
CA HIS A 245 -15.90 12.90 -67.50
C HIS A 245 -17.37 12.62 -67.13
N ARG A 246 -17.60 11.95 -65.99
CA ARG A 246 -18.55 12.37 -64.91
C ARG A 246 -18.83 11.33 -63.81
N LEU A 247 -18.36 10.08 -63.90
CA LEU A 247 -18.54 9.10 -62.80
C LEU A 247 -17.42 9.09 -61.74
N ALA A 248 -16.20 9.56 -62.07
CA ALA A 248 -15.05 9.46 -61.17
C ALA A 248 -15.09 10.44 -59.96
N LEU A 249 -15.85 11.53 -60.06
CA LEU A 249 -15.91 12.55 -59.00
C LEU A 249 -16.77 12.16 -57.80
N PHE A 250 -17.74 11.24 -57.96
CA PHE A 250 -18.61 10.82 -56.85
C PHE A 250 -17.98 9.69 -56.01
N ALA A 251 -17.23 8.79 -56.65
CA ALA A 251 -16.51 7.72 -55.96
C ALA A 251 -15.17 8.19 -55.36
N GLY A 252 -14.48 9.13 -56.01
CA GLY A 252 -13.21 9.69 -55.52
C GLY A 252 -13.36 10.57 -54.28
N GLY A 253 -14.44 11.36 -54.18
CA GLY A 253 -14.68 12.23 -53.01
C GLY A 253 -15.06 11.46 -51.74
N PHE A 254 -15.71 10.30 -51.87
CA PHE A 254 -16.23 9.52 -50.74
C PHE A 254 -15.14 8.69 -50.04
N LEU A 255 -14.16 8.21 -50.81
CA LEU A 255 -12.97 7.51 -50.29
C LEU A 255 -11.89 8.47 -49.78
N ALA A 256 -11.78 9.68 -50.35
CA ALA A 256 -10.85 10.69 -49.85
C ALA A 256 -11.26 11.26 -48.47
N GLY A 257 -12.56 11.37 -48.18
CA GLY A 257 -13.05 11.86 -46.88
C GLY A 257 -12.83 10.89 -45.71
N SER A 258 -12.87 9.59 -45.97
CA SER A 258 -12.73 8.52 -44.96
C SER A 258 -11.27 8.19 -44.59
N LEU A 259 -10.31 8.71 -45.37
CA LEU A 259 -8.86 8.58 -45.10
C LEU A 259 -8.22 9.85 -44.51
N SER A 260 -8.95 10.96 -44.38
CA SER A 260 -8.44 12.17 -43.72
C SER A 260 -8.51 12.02 -42.19
N GLY A 261 -7.38 12.23 -41.51
CA GLY A 261 -7.10 11.85 -40.12
C GLY A 261 -7.85 12.61 -39.01
N TYR A 262 -9.12 13.00 -39.22
CA TYR A 262 -9.94 13.65 -38.20
C TYR A 262 -10.79 12.65 -37.40
N ASP A 263 -10.87 12.88 -36.10
CA ASP A 263 -11.64 12.11 -35.10
C ASP A 263 -13.12 11.91 -35.49
N LEU A 264 -13.66 12.82 -36.30
CA LEU A 264 -15.04 12.75 -36.83
C LEU A 264 -15.24 11.63 -37.85
N GLY A 265 -14.29 11.40 -38.76
CA GLY A 265 -14.38 10.32 -39.76
C GLY A 265 -14.36 8.93 -39.10
N ARG A 266 -13.62 8.77 -38.01
CA ARG A 266 -13.58 7.53 -37.22
C ARG A 266 -14.88 7.28 -36.46
N LYS A 267 -15.47 8.33 -35.85
CA LYS A 267 -16.78 8.23 -35.19
C LYS A 267 -17.88 7.88 -36.19
N ILE A 268 -17.86 8.49 -37.38
CA ILE A 268 -18.80 8.18 -38.45
C ILE A 268 -18.61 6.73 -38.94
N GLY A 269 -17.37 6.26 -39.11
CA GLY A 269 -17.08 4.86 -39.49
C GLY A 269 -17.60 3.84 -38.47
N ALA A 270 -17.36 4.08 -37.16
CA ALA A 270 -17.83 3.20 -36.10
C ALA A 270 -19.37 3.17 -36.02
N VAL A 271 -20.02 4.32 -36.14
CA VAL A 271 -21.49 4.43 -36.18
C VAL A 271 -22.06 3.73 -37.41
N THR A 272 -21.39 3.83 -38.56
CA THR A 272 -21.83 3.20 -39.82
C THR A 272 -21.72 1.67 -39.74
N ILE A 273 -20.65 1.13 -39.13
CA ILE A 273 -20.50 -0.30 -38.90
C ILE A 273 -21.58 -0.80 -37.93
N LEU A 274 -21.79 -0.12 -36.80
CA LEU A 274 -22.84 -0.46 -35.84
C LEU A 274 -24.24 -0.39 -36.46
N PHE A 275 -24.49 0.60 -37.31
CA PHE A 275 -25.74 0.72 -38.06
C PHE A 275 -25.97 -0.47 -38.99
N TRP A 276 -24.96 -0.89 -39.77
CA TRP A 276 -25.10 -2.05 -40.64
C TRP A 276 -25.24 -3.38 -39.88
N VAL A 277 -24.54 -3.54 -38.75
CA VAL A 277 -24.72 -4.70 -37.86
C VAL A 277 -26.15 -4.74 -37.32
N LEU A 278 -26.70 -3.60 -36.88
CA LEU A 278 -28.07 -3.49 -36.40
C LEU A 278 -29.08 -3.80 -37.52
N VAL A 279 -28.90 -3.23 -38.71
CA VAL A 279 -29.76 -3.45 -39.88
C VAL A 279 -29.77 -4.93 -40.29
N VAL A 280 -28.60 -5.57 -40.36
CA VAL A 280 -28.49 -7.01 -40.68
C VAL A 280 -29.15 -7.87 -39.60
N THR A 281 -29.00 -7.50 -38.32
CA THR A 281 -29.62 -8.22 -37.19
C THR A 281 -31.14 -8.09 -37.21
N ILE A 282 -31.68 -6.89 -37.49
CA ILE A 282 -33.11 -6.62 -37.60
C ILE A 282 -33.71 -7.32 -38.82
N LEU A 283 -33.06 -7.26 -39.99
CA LEU A 283 -33.49 -7.96 -41.21
C LEU A 283 -33.48 -9.48 -41.01
N ALA A 284 -32.45 -10.03 -40.35
CA ALA A 284 -32.39 -11.45 -40.04
C ALA A 284 -33.50 -11.89 -39.06
N GLY A 285 -33.87 -11.03 -38.11
CA GLY A 285 -35.00 -11.26 -37.20
C GLY A 285 -36.36 -11.18 -37.90
N LEU A 286 -36.54 -10.23 -38.82
CA LEU A 286 -37.80 -10.02 -39.56
C LEU A 286 -38.05 -11.11 -40.63
N LEU A 287 -36.99 -11.70 -41.20
CA LEU A 287 -37.11 -12.69 -42.27
C LEU A 287 -37.39 -14.13 -41.79
N HIS A 288 -37.57 -14.37 -40.49
CA HIS A 288 -37.81 -15.70 -39.91
C HIS A 288 -36.84 -16.79 -40.43
N LEU A 289 -35.60 -16.42 -40.77
CA LEU A 289 -34.56 -17.38 -41.05
C LEU A 289 -34.23 -18.10 -39.74
N TYR A 290 -34.61 -19.38 -39.68
CA TYR A 290 -34.54 -20.27 -38.51
C TYR A 290 -33.21 -20.20 -37.71
N PRO A 291 -33.22 -20.57 -36.41
CA PRO A 291 -32.38 -19.98 -35.35
C PRO A 291 -30.91 -20.39 -35.34
N THR A 292 -30.47 -21.29 -36.21
CA THR A 292 -29.12 -21.86 -36.16
C THR A 292 -28.07 -21.05 -36.90
N SER A 293 -28.42 -20.09 -37.77
CA SER A 293 -27.43 -19.30 -38.52
C SER A 293 -27.24 -17.87 -37.97
N THR A 294 -28.27 -17.30 -37.33
CA THR A 294 -28.23 -15.94 -36.75
C THR A 294 -27.40 -15.85 -35.48
N GLY A 295 -27.36 -16.92 -34.67
CA GLY A 295 -26.45 -17.02 -33.51
C GLY A 295 -24.96 -17.02 -33.90
N TRP A 296 -24.61 -17.61 -35.04
CA TRP A 296 -23.22 -17.66 -35.52
C TRP A 296 -22.77 -16.33 -36.11
N LEU A 297 -23.61 -15.68 -36.90
CA LEU A 297 -23.32 -14.36 -37.47
C LEU A 297 -23.22 -13.29 -36.38
N SER A 298 -24.12 -13.29 -35.40
CA SER A 298 -24.03 -12.36 -34.25
C SER A 298 -22.79 -12.63 -33.39
N GLY A 299 -22.45 -13.90 -33.13
CA GLY A 299 -21.21 -14.29 -32.44
C GLY A 299 -19.93 -13.83 -33.15
N PHE A 300 -19.83 -14.06 -34.48
CA PHE A 300 -18.71 -13.59 -35.29
C PHE A 300 -18.61 -12.06 -35.32
N THR A 301 -19.74 -11.37 -35.36
CA THR A 301 -19.78 -9.91 -35.43
C THR A 301 -19.38 -9.30 -34.08
N ILE A 302 -19.88 -9.83 -32.96
CA ILE A 302 -19.50 -9.38 -31.62
C ILE A 302 -18.01 -9.65 -31.37
N PHE A 303 -17.52 -10.84 -31.74
CA PHE A 303 -16.10 -11.18 -31.59
C PHE A 303 -15.20 -10.32 -32.49
N GLY A 304 -15.59 -10.12 -33.76
CA GLY A 304 -14.87 -9.26 -34.70
C GLY A 304 -14.87 -7.80 -34.30
N VAL A 305 -15.99 -7.28 -33.77
CA VAL A 305 -16.09 -5.91 -33.25
C VAL A 305 -15.28 -5.75 -31.96
N ALA A 306 -15.34 -6.69 -31.02
CA ALA A 306 -14.55 -6.65 -29.79
C ALA A 306 -13.04 -6.71 -30.09
N HIS A 307 -12.62 -7.63 -30.96
CA HIS A 307 -11.22 -7.77 -31.38
C HIS A 307 -10.75 -6.55 -32.19
N GLY A 308 -11.61 -6.00 -33.05
CA GLY A 308 -11.37 -4.74 -33.75
C GLY A 308 -11.22 -3.57 -32.79
N PHE A 309 -12.08 -3.45 -31.79
CA PHE A 309 -12.04 -2.38 -30.79
C PHE A 309 -10.74 -2.40 -29.97
N VAL A 310 -10.28 -3.58 -29.57
CA VAL A 310 -9.00 -3.73 -28.86
C VAL A 310 -7.82 -3.39 -29.76
N ARG A 311 -7.85 -3.80 -31.03
CA ARG A 311 -6.75 -3.58 -31.98
C ARG A 311 -6.65 -2.16 -32.53
N PHE A 312 -7.78 -1.44 -32.63
CA PHE A 312 -7.86 -0.07 -33.13
C PHE A 312 -7.87 1.00 -32.04
N TRP A 313 -7.77 0.61 -30.76
CA TRP A 313 -7.64 1.57 -29.68
C TRP A 313 -6.29 2.32 -29.81
N PRO A 314 -6.28 3.67 -29.92
CA PRO A 314 -5.04 4.42 -30.11
C PRO A 314 -4.05 4.16 -28.97
N LYS A 315 -2.78 3.90 -29.30
CA LYS A 315 -1.69 3.70 -28.31
C LYS A 315 -1.64 4.82 -27.26
N SER A 316 -1.90 6.06 -27.66
CA SER A 316 -2.00 7.21 -26.75
C SER A 316 -3.12 7.07 -25.72
N ASN A 317 -4.26 6.47 -26.07
CA ASN A 317 -5.37 6.26 -25.15
C ASN A 317 -5.14 5.05 -24.23
N ILE A 318 -4.32 4.07 -24.64
CA ILE A 318 -3.87 2.97 -23.78
C ILE A 318 -2.86 3.51 -22.76
N GLN A 319 -1.89 4.33 -23.18
CA GLN A 319 -0.97 5.01 -22.29
C GLN A 319 -1.72 5.93 -21.32
N LEU A 320 -2.71 6.68 -21.78
CA LEU A 320 -3.51 7.58 -20.95
C LEU A 320 -4.47 6.80 -20.02
N ALA A 321 -4.96 5.63 -20.45
CA ALA A 321 -5.67 4.70 -19.58
C ALA A 321 -4.73 4.08 -18.55
N PHE A 322 -3.48 3.78 -18.92
CA PHE A 322 -2.44 3.27 -18.02
C PHE A 322 -2.01 4.32 -17.01
N ASP A 323 -1.74 5.55 -17.44
CA ASP A 323 -1.53 6.68 -16.57
C ASP A 323 -2.75 6.82 -15.66
N ARG A 324 -3.98 6.72 -16.18
CA ARG A 324 -5.17 6.70 -15.32
C ARG A 324 -5.26 5.48 -14.40
N VAL A 325 -4.72 4.31 -14.72
CA VAL A 325 -4.70 3.12 -13.84
C VAL A 325 -3.64 3.27 -12.76
N TYR A 326 -2.47 3.78 -13.14
CA TYR A 326 -1.33 4.06 -12.31
C TYR A 326 -1.58 5.27 -11.40
N THR A 327 -2.40 6.22 -11.86
CA THR A 327 -2.86 7.39 -11.10
C THR A 327 -4.10 7.05 -10.27
N ASN A 328 -5.05 6.27 -10.81
CA ASN A 328 -6.18 5.70 -10.07
C ASN A 328 -5.85 4.28 -9.61
N ARG A 329 -4.92 4.15 -8.66
CA ARG A 329 -4.52 2.89 -7.98
C ARG A 329 -5.65 2.24 -7.16
N PHE A 330 -6.90 2.63 -7.41
CA PHE A 330 -8.05 2.50 -6.53
C PHE A 330 -8.62 1.08 -6.52
N TRP A 331 -8.73 0.42 -7.66
CA TRP A 331 -9.46 -0.85 -7.86
C TRP A 331 -8.99 -2.06 -7.05
N MET A 332 -7.70 -2.37 -6.97
CA MET A 332 -7.29 -3.73 -6.54
C MET A 332 -7.30 -3.97 -5.03
N LEU A 333 -7.44 -2.95 -4.17
CA LEU A 333 -7.34 -3.07 -2.71
C LEU A 333 -8.13 -1.98 -1.95
N TRP A 334 -9.29 -1.57 -2.48
CA TRP A 334 -9.96 -0.32 -2.04
C TRP A 334 -10.41 -0.26 -0.60
N TRP A 335 -10.57 -1.42 0.03
CA TRP A 335 -10.96 -1.55 1.42
C TRP A 335 -9.78 -1.54 2.40
N THR A 336 -8.53 -1.48 1.92
CA THR A 336 -7.36 -1.58 2.81
C THR A 336 -6.87 -0.20 3.28
N LYS A 337 -6.75 -0.04 4.60
CA LYS A 337 -6.17 1.17 5.23
C LYS A 337 -4.71 1.32 4.80
N ARG A 338 -4.19 2.54 4.67
CA ARG A 338 -2.73 2.78 4.51
C ARG A 338 -1.98 2.17 5.72
N PRO A 339 -0.85 1.47 5.53
CA PRO A 339 -0.05 0.94 6.65
C PRO A 339 0.58 2.09 7.43
N TYR A 340 1.01 1.84 8.66
CA TYR A 340 1.71 2.85 9.45
C TYR A 340 3.15 3.02 8.94
N ALA A 341 3.73 4.20 9.12
CA ALA A 341 5.10 4.48 8.66
C ALA A 341 6.13 3.48 9.25
N THR A 342 5.96 3.05 10.49
CA THR A 342 6.83 2.05 11.13
C THR A 342 6.72 0.66 10.49
N GLU A 343 5.51 0.25 10.08
CA GLU A 343 5.28 -1.00 9.34
C GLU A 343 5.97 -0.97 7.97
N VAL A 344 5.87 0.17 7.26
CA VAL A 344 6.52 0.35 5.95
C VAL A 344 8.03 0.26 6.07
N ALA A 345 8.64 0.96 7.03
CA ALA A 345 10.09 0.90 7.24
C ALA A 345 10.57 -0.52 7.61
N ALA A 346 9.80 -1.24 8.43
CA ALA A 346 10.11 -2.63 8.77
C ALA A 346 10.02 -3.56 7.54
N ALA A 347 8.96 -3.42 6.73
CA ALA A 347 8.78 -4.18 5.50
C ALA A 347 9.92 -3.93 4.50
N LEU A 348 10.34 -2.67 4.34
CA LEU A 348 11.45 -2.30 3.46
C LEU A 348 12.78 -2.87 3.96
N ARG A 349 13.10 -2.78 5.25
CA ARG A 349 14.36 -3.35 5.80
C ARG A 349 14.49 -4.85 5.59
N HIS A 350 13.37 -5.56 5.64
CA HIS A 350 13.40 -7.02 5.51
C HIS A 350 13.58 -7.48 4.05
N HIS A 351 13.14 -6.69 3.07
CA HIS A 351 13.01 -7.19 1.68
C HIS A 351 13.64 -6.31 0.59
N ALA A 352 13.99 -5.06 0.89
CA ALA A 352 14.58 -4.18 -0.11
C ALA A 352 16.07 -4.47 -0.29
N THR A 353 16.39 -5.35 -1.25
CA THR A 353 17.77 -5.79 -1.56
C THR A 353 18.49 -4.91 -2.60
N GLY A 354 17.78 -3.98 -3.25
CA GLY A 354 18.36 -3.09 -4.25
C GLY A 354 19.22 -1.97 -3.63
N LEU A 355 20.34 -1.64 -4.27
CA LEU A 355 21.28 -0.59 -3.83
C LEU A 355 20.57 0.73 -3.49
N THR A 356 19.61 1.15 -4.31
CA THR A 356 18.83 2.39 -4.08
C THR A 356 18.10 2.38 -2.74
N TRP A 357 17.48 1.25 -2.37
CA TRP A 357 16.75 1.15 -1.11
C TRP A 357 17.66 0.98 0.10
N GLN A 358 18.79 0.28 -0.06
CA GLN A 358 19.81 0.20 0.98
C GLN A 358 20.33 1.60 1.32
N LEU A 359 20.70 2.40 0.30
CA LEU A 359 21.10 3.79 0.48
C LEU A 359 20.01 4.63 1.16
N ALA A 360 18.74 4.47 0.75
CA ALA A 360 17.63 5.18 1.35
C ALA A 360 17.39 4.80 2.83
N LEU A 361 17.53 3.52 3.17
CA LEU A 361 17.39 3.00 4.53
C LEU A 361 18.57 3.38 5.44
N ASP A 362 19.78 3.42 4.89
CA ASP A 362 20.98 3.89 5.60
C ASP A 362 20.87 5.39 5.90
N GLN A 363 20.40 6.17 4.91
CA GLN A 363 20.15 7.59 5.12
C GLN A 363 19.00 7.81 6.11
N LEU A 364 17.92 7.04 6.04
CA LEU A 364 16.86 7.07 7.06
C LEU A 364 17.42 6.79 8.45
N THR A 365 18.28 5.77 8.60
CA THR A 365 18.91 5.42 9.88
C THR A 365 19.80 6.55 10.41
N THR A 366 20.55 7.18 9.51
CA THR A 366 21.38 8.35 9.82
C THR A 366 20.53 9.54 10.25
N GLU A 367 19.43 9.82 9.56
CA GLU A 367 18.55 10.95 9.87
C GLU A 367 17.74 10.74 11.15
N LEU A 368 17.39 9.49 11.48
CA LEU A 368 16.78 9.15 12.77
C LEU A 368 17.70 9.46 13.96
N GLN A 369 19.02 9.50 13.77
CA GLN A 369 19.99 9.85 14.81
C GLN A 369 20.21 11.36 14.95
N LYS A 370 19.98 12.14 13.88
CA LYS A 370 20.26 13.59 13.86
C LYS A 370 19.20 14.44 14.55
N LEU A 371 18.01 13.89 14.81
CA LEU A 371 16.88 14.56 15.49
C LEU A 371 16.66 16.00 14.98
N ARG A 372 16.41 16.16 13.67
CA ARG A 372 16.12 17.47 13.08
C ARG A 372 14.84 18.06 13.64
N SER A 373 14.77 19.39 13.71
CA SER A 373 13.55 20.10 14.10
C SER A 373 12.34 19.71 13.22
N PRO A 374 11.14 19.56 13.80
CA PRO A 374 9.91 19.25 13.07
C PRO A 374 9.66 20.10 11.82
N THR A 375 9.93 21.41 11.88
CA THR A 375 9.68 22.35 10.79
C THR A 375 10.42 21.96 9.51
N VAL A 376 11.72 21.65 9.62
CA VAL A 376 12.56 21.23 8.47
C VAL A 376 12.04 19.93 7.85
N LEU A 377 11.58 18.99 8.68
CA LEU A 377 11.03 17.72 8.20
C LEU A 377 9.67 17.93 7.49
N ILE A 378 8.84 18.84 7.99
CA ILE A 378 7.58 19.21 7.35
C ILE A 378 7.84 19.86 5.98
N ASP A 379 8.87 20.69 5.86
CA ASP A 379 9.28 21.27 4.57
C ASP A 379 9.72 20.18 3.59
N TYR A 380 10.44 19.16 4.06
CA TYR A 380 10.82 18.00 3.25
C TYR A 380 9.64 17.20 2.70
N LEU A 381 8.51 17.11 3.41
CA LEU A 381 7.27 16.50 2.88
C LEU A 381 6.80 17.19 1.59
N GLY A 382 7.16 18.46 1.42
CA GLY A 382 6.84 19.27 0.25
C GLY A 382 7.95 19.43 -0.77
N SER A 383 9.15 18.90 -0.50
CA SER A 383 10.29 19.05 -1.40
C SER A 383 10.11 18.24 -2.69
N ASP A 384 10.89 18.57 -3.73
CA ASP A 384 10.92 17.79 -4.99
C ASP A 384 11.78 16.51 -4.88
N ASP A 385 12.58 16.40 -3.82
CA ASP A 385 13.38 15.20 -3.53
C ASP A 385 12.51 14.08 -2.93
N TRP A 386 12.37 12.97 -3.67
CA TRP A 386 11.60 11.82 -3.21
C TRP A 386 12.22 11.19 -1.96
N LEU A 387 13.55 11.28 -1.78
CA LEU A 387 14.23 10.68 -0.65
C LEU A 387 13.94 11.47 0.63
N GLY A 388 13.98 12.81 0.57
CA GLY A 388 13.49 13.69 1.62
C GLY A 388 12.03 13.41 1.98
N ARG A 389 11.15 13.26 0.98
CA ARG A 389 9.72 12.91 1.20
C ARG A 389 9.51 11.51 1.78
N PHE A 390 10.40 10.56 1.50
CA PHE A 390 10.42 9.24 2.12
C PHE A 390 10.87 9.31 3.59
N ILE A 391 11.99 9.99 3.86
CA ILE A 391 12.60 10.04 5.20
C ILE A 391 11.73 10.84 6.19
N ALA A 392 11.20 11.99 5.77
CA ALA A 392 10.53 12.92 6.67
C ALA A 392 9.36 12.30 7.46
N PRO A 393 8.41 11.56 6.86
CA PRO A 393 7.34 10.90 7.61
C PRO A 393 7.86 9.94 8.69
N HIS A 394 8.89 9.14 8.39
CA HIS A 394 9.44 8.19 9.34
C HIS A 394 10.13 8.87 10.52
N VAL A 395 10.87 9.95 10.27
CA VAL A 395 11.52 10.74 11.33
C VAL A 395 10.47 11.49 12.16
N LEU A 396 9.46 12.10 11.54
CA LEU A 396 8.35 12.76 12.25
C LEU A 396 7.60 11.78 13.17
N VAL A 397 7.33 10.56 12.69
CA VAL A 397 6.71 9.52 13.53
C VAL A 397 7.61 9.14 14.70
N ARG A 398 8.93 9.06 14.49
CA ARG A 398 9.89 8.76 15.56
C ARG A 398 9.95 9.85 16.63
N LEU A 399 9.89 11.13 16.24
CA LEU A 399 9.85 12.27 17.17
C LEU A 399 8.61 12.21 18.08
N GLY A 400 7.51 11.66 17.58
CA GLY A 400 6.31 11.40 18.35
C GLY A 400 5.43 12.64 18.48
N SER A 401 5.24 13.14 19.70
CA SER A 401 4.31 14.26 19.92
C SER A 401 4.83 15.64 19.52
N GLU A 402 6.14 15.82 19.42
CA GLU A 402 6.77 17.10 19.07
C GLU A 402 6.23 17.74 17.77
N PRO A 403 6.09 17.01 16.64
CA PRO A 403 5.53 17.59 15.41
C PRO A 403 4.00 17.74 15.39
N VAL A 404 3.26 17.26 16.41
CA VAL A 404 1.80 17.11 16.32
C VAL A 404 1.10 18.44 16.08
N GLU A 405 1.47 19.52 16.80
CA GLU A 405 0.83 20.82 16.66
C GLU A 405 0.94 21.36 15.22
N ALA A 406 2.15 21.31 14.64
CA ALA A 406 2.38 21.76 13.27
C ALA A 406 1.62 20.88 12.25
N LEU A 407 1.59 19.56 12.46
CA LEU A 407 0.85 18.63 11.61
C LEU A 407 -0.67 18.82 11.71
N LEU A 408 -1.20 19.14 12.90
CA LEU A 408 -2.62 19.49 13.08
C LEU A 408 -2.98 20.75 12.28
N GLY A 409 -2.10 21.75 12.25
CA GLY A 409 -2.24 22.94 11.42
C GLY A 409 -2.37 22.63 9.92
N LEU A 410 -1.73 21.57 9.43
CA LEU A 410 -1.84 21.09 8.05
C LEU A 410 -3.08 20.18 7.83
N ALA A 411 -3.36 19.30 8.78
CA ALA A 411 -4.45 18.33 8.74
C ALA A 411 -5.84 18.99 8.86
N ASN A 412 -5.94 20.14 9.52
CA ASN A 412 -7.18 20.91 9.65
C ASN A 412 -7.48 21.79 8.42
N LYS A 413 -6.64 21.77 7.39
CA LYS A 413 -6.84 22.50 6.13
C LYS A 413 -7.12 21.50 5.00
N PRO A 414 -8.38 21.16 4.68
CA PRO A 414 -8.72 20.10 3.72
C PRO A 414 -8.13 20.29 2.31
N ASN A 415 -7.95 21.56 1.90
CA ASN A 415 -7.40 21.91 0.59
C ASN A 415 -5.86 22.00 0.57
N HIS A 416 -5.18 21.80 1.71
CA HIS A 416 -3.73 21.86 1.76
C HIS A 416 -3.14 20.62 1.07
N ARG A 417 -2.11 20.78 0.21
CA ARG A 417 -1.55 19.63 -0.54
C ARG A 417 -1.04 18.51 0.39
N LEU A 418 -0.53 18.89 1.57
CA LEU A 418 -0.03 17.96 2.58
C LEU A 418 -1.11 17.44 3.54
N ASN A 419 -2.39 17.75 3.32
CA ASN A 419 -3.47 17.36 4.24
C ASN A 419 -3.52 15.85 4.48
N LYS A 420 -3.57 15.06 3.41
CA LYS A 420 -3.64 13.59 3.49
C LYS A 420 -2.42 12.97 4.14
N ILE A 421 -1.22 13.45 3.80
CA ILE A 421 0.02 12.91 4.38
C ILE A 421 0.16 13.31 5.85
N ALA A 422 -0.24 14.53 6.23
CA ALA A 422 -0.27 14.96 7.63
C ALA A 422 -1.24 14.09 8.46
N LEU A 423 -2.45 13.82 7.96
CA LEU A 423 -3.40 12.92 8.60
C LEU A 423 -2.83 11.51 8.81
N TRP A 424 -2.11 10.99 7.81
CA TRP A 424 -1.47 9.69 7.89
C TRP A 424 -0.30 9.66 8.88
N ILE A 425 0.52 10.72 8.92
CA ILE A 425 1.62 10.86 9.89
C ILE A 425 1.07 10.95 11.31
N LEU A 426 0.03 11.76 11.54
CA LEU A 426 -0.64 11.86 12.84
C LEU A 426 -1.22 10.52 13.31
N ASP A 427 -1.86 9.76 12.42
CA ASP A 427 -2.34 8.40 12.71
C ASP A 427 -1.18 7.44 13.04
N SER A 428 -0.04 7.59 12.34
CA SER A 428 1.16 6.80 12.59
C SER A 428 1.84 7.17 13.93
N ILE A 429 1.87 8.45 14.30
CA ILE A 429 2.35 8.92 15.62
C ILE A 429 1.46 8.36 16.73
N SER A 430 0.14 8.47 16.57
CA SER A 430 -0.83 7.92 17.53
C SER A 430 -0.61 6.43 17.73
N HIS A 431 -0.49 5.67 16.64
CA HIS A 431 -0.22 4.23 16.72
C HIS A 431 1.14 3.91 17.36
N ASP A 432 2.25 4.50 16.89
CA ASP A 432 3.60 4.21 17.39
C ASP A 432 3.74 4.53 18.89
N THR A 433 3.31 5.73 19.30
CA THR A 433 3.45 6.16 20.69
C THR A 433 2.53 5.38 21.62
N THR A 434 1.32 5.03 21.19
CA THR A 434 0.42 4.16 21.98
C THR A 434 1.02 2.77 22.17
N THR A 435 1.53 2.16 21.09
CA THR A 435 2.13 0.82 21.17
C THR A 435 3.40 0.80 22.02
N ARG A 436 4.25 1.84 21.95
CA ARG A 436 5.52 1.88 22.69
C ARG A 436 5.36 2.30 24.14
N LEU A 437 4.48 3.27 24.41
CA LEU A 437 4.44 4.01 25.67
C LEU A 437 3.11 3.82 26.42
N GLY A 438 2.02 3.46 25.76
CA GLY A 438 0.65 3.55 26.28
C GLY A 438 0.47 2.94 27.67
N ASP A 439 0.73 1.65 27.82
CA ASP A 439 0.51 0.91 29.07
C ASP A 439 1.46 1.33 30.22
N ARG A 440 2.51 2.09 29.92
CA ARG A 440 3.57 2.47 30.87
C ARG A 440 3.74 3.98 31.01
N ALA A 441 2.91 4.80 30.35
CA ALA A 441 3.15 6.23 30.21
C ALA A 441 3.33 6.92 31.58
N ASP A 442 2.54 6.54 32.59
CA ASP A 442 2.60 7.10 33.94
C ASP A 442 3.88 6.76 34.73
N ARG A 443 4.73 5.85 34.21
CA ARG A 443 6.00 5.40 34.81
C ARG A 443 7.22 5.79 33.98
N LEU A 444 7.03 6.56 32.92
CA LEU A 444 8.08 6.98 32.01
C LEU A 444 8.41 8.46 32.23
N LEU A 445 9.69 8.76 32.41
CA LEU A 445 10.21 10.12 32.59
C LEU A 445 11.08 10.49 31.40
N CYS A 446 10.86 11.64 30.79
CA CYS A 446 11.72 12.12 29.72
C CYS A 446 13.16 12.30 30.22
N VAL A 447 14.16 11.87 29.47
CA VAL A 447 15.58 12.01 29.86
C VAL A 447 15.97 13.48 30.02
N ASP A 448 15.56 14.33 29.07
CA ASP A 448 15.94 15.74 29.06
C ASP A 448 15.19 16.57 30.09
N CYS A 449 13.87 16.34 30.25
CA CYS A 449 13.02 17.15 31.11
C CYS A 449 12.84 16.56 32.52
N LEU A 450 13.00 15.25 32.68
CA LEU A 450 12.57 14.47 33.85
C LEU A 450 11.11 14.77 34.24
N ALA A 451 10.29 15.07 33.24
CA ALA A 451 8.84 15.17 33.37
C ALA A 451 8.20 13.86 32.92
N TYR A 452 7.09 13.48 33.56
CA TYR A 452 6.35 12.29 33.19
C TYR A 452 5.82 12.36 31.76
N CYS A 453 5.71 11.20 31.13
CA CYS A 453 5.03 11.04 29.85
C CYS A 453 3.52 11.29 30.05
N GLY A 454 2.98 12.24 29.29
CA GLY A 454 1.56 12.56 29.25
C GLY A 454 0.82 11.79 28.17
N THR A 455 -0.50 11.68 28.35
CA THR A 455 -1.43 11.19 27.32
C THR A 455 -2.20 12.38 26.79
N TYR A 456 -2.19 12.54 25.47
CA TYR A 456 -2.84 13.64 24.76
C TYR A 456 -3.92 13.09 23.86
N THR A 457 -5.02 13.82 23.72
CA THR A 457 -6.10 13.47 22.81
C THR A 457 -6.51 14.69 22.02
N GLU A 458 -6.42 14.58 20.70
CA GLU A 458 -6.70 15.67 19.76
C GLU A 458 -7.79 15.26 18.78
N GLN A 459 -8.64 16.22 18.40
CA GLN A 459 -9.69 16.01 17.41
C GLN A 459 -9.21 16.45 16.03
N VAL A 460 -9.24 15.54 15.05
CA VAL A 460 -8.88 15.81 13.67
C VAL A 460 -10.03 15.42 12.75
N GLY A 461 -10.79 16.43 12.32
CA GLY A 461 -12.06 16.23 11.62
C GLY A 461 -13.07 15.48 12.51
N LYS A 462 -13.41 14.24 12.14
CA LYS A 462 -14.32 13.36 12.90
C LYS A 462 -13.61 12.30 13.73
N LYS A 463 -12.27 12.31 13.74
CA LYS A 463 -11.47 11.27 14.37
C LYS A 463 -10.76 11.83 15.60
N SER A 464 -10.82 11.08 16.69
CA SER A 464 -10.01 11.32 17.88
C SER A 464 -8.67 10.60 17.73
N LEU A 465 -7.56 11.30 17.97
CA LEU A 465 -6.21 10.75 17.98
C LEU A 465 -5.66 10.81 19.38
N THR A 466 -5.21 9.67 19.91
CA THR A 466 -4.55 9.59 21.21
C THR A 466 -3.07 9.30 21.00
N TYR A 467 -2.20 10.07 21.64
CA TYR A 467 -0.76 9.91 21.53
C TYR A 467 -0.07 10.21 22.87
N HIS A 468 1.18 9.77 23.00
CA HIS A 468 1.94 9.88 24.24
C HIS A 468 3.28 10.57 24.00
N GLY A 469 3.71 11.39 24.96
CA GLY A 469 5.03 12.02 24.93
C GLY A 469 5.31 12.87 26.17
N CYS A 470 6.53 13.42 26.26
CA CYS A 470 6.95 14.23 27.39
C CYS A 470 6.03 15.42 27.58
N ARG A 471 5.62 15.66 28.82
CA ARG A 471 4.70 16.74 29.12
C ARG A 471 5.22 18.16 28.87
N VAL A 472 6.54 18.32 28.90
CA VAL A 472 7.21 19.63 28.81
C VAL A 472 7.72 19.87 27.39
N CYS A 473 8.54 18.97 26.85
CA CYS A 473 9.15 19.16 25.52
C CYS A 473 8.43 18.42 24.38
N GLY A 474 7.44 17.57 24.66
CA GLY A 474 6.72 16.84 23.62
C GLY A 474 7.53 15.72 22.94
N GLN A 475 8.76 15.41 23.34
CA GLN A 475 9.48 14.28 22.75
C GLN A 475 8.85 12.93 23.15
N SER A 476 8.83 11.94 22.26
CA SER A 476 8.34 10.58 22.56
C SER A 476 9.35 9.45 22.27
N TRP A 477 10.64 9.77 22.14
CA TRP A 477 11.64 8.83 21.67
C TRP A 477 12.53 8.25 22.78
N GLU A 478 12.84 9.00 23.85
CA GLU A 478 13.69 8.55 24.95
C GLU A 478 13.06 8.76 26.33
N PHE A 479 12.99 7.70 27.14
CA PHE A 479 12.43 7.76 28.48
C PHE A 479 13.22 6.88 29.45
N LEU A 480 13.35 7.36 30.69
CA LEU A 480 13.73 6.57 31.84
C LEU A 480 12.49 5.87 32.40
N PHE A 481 12.58 4.56 32.63
CA PHE A 481 11.51 3.79 33.25
C PHE A 481 11.68 3.79 34.77
N CYS A 482 10.68 4.28 35.49
CA CYS A 482 10.64 4.32 36.96
C CYS A 482 9.46 3.49 37.47
N PRO A 483 9.67 2.18 37.74
CA PRO A 483 8.60 1.25 38.11
C PRO A 483 7.79 1.70 39.32
N SER A 484 8.44 2.25 40.35
CA SER A 484 7.79 2.68 41.60
C SER A 484 7.15 4.05 41.50
N ARG A 485 7.36 4.78 40.39
CA ARG A 485 7.03 6.21 40.24
C ARG A 485 7.64 7.08 41.34
N GLN A 486 8.68 6.60 42.02
CA GLN A 486 9.36 7.34 43.06
C GLN A 486 10.53 8.10 42.47
N VAL A 487 10.39 9.42 42.38
CA VAL A 487 11.42 10.32 41.89
C VAL A 487 11.82 11.25 43.02
N ILE A 488 13.07 11.11 43.46
CA ILE A 488 13.59 11.77 44.66
C ILE A 488 14.54 12.88 44.21
N ALA A 489 14.22 14.12 44.54
CA ALA A 489 15.15 15.23 44.38
C ALA A 489 16.18 15.20 45.50
N VAL A 490 17.43 14.91 45.16
CA VAL A 490 18.53 14.81 46.12
C VAL A 490 19.38 16.07 46.07
N PHE A 491 19.75 16.58 47.24
CA PHE A 491 20.63 17.73 47.41
C PHE A 491 21.93 17.25 48.04
N ASP A 492 22.88 16.89 47.18
CA ASP A 492 24.17 16.37 47.60
C ASP A 492 25.27 16.98 46.74
N SER A 493 26.03 17.90 47.34
CA SER A 493 27.17 18.56 46.70
C SER A 493 28.35 17.62 46.42
N THR A 494 28.38 16.43 47.02
CA THR A 494 29.44 15.43 46.80
C THR A 494 29.11 14.44 45.70
N TRP A 495 27.88 14.45 45.19
CA TRP A 495 27.41 13.53 44.17
C TRP A 495 27.41 14.20 42.79
N PRO A 496 28.37 13.93 41.89
CA PRO A 496 28.48 14.70 40.64
C PRO A 496 27.48 14.28 39.56
N GLU A 497 26.96 13.04 39.62
CA GLU A 497 26.05 12.56 38.58
C GLU A 497 24.66 13.21 38.66
N PRO A 498 24.00 13.49 37.52
CA PRO A 498 22.70 14.15 37.51
C PRO A 498 21.57 13.27 38.06
N TYR A 499 21.69 11.94 37.95
CA TYR A 499 20.74 10.99 38.51
C TYR A 499 21.35 9.59 38.67
N ARG A 500 20.72 8.77 39.51
CA ARG A 500 21.03 7.35 39.72
C ARG A 500 19.73 6.60 40.00
N GLN A 501 19.59 5.42 39.41
CA GLN A 501 18.45 4.54 39.67
C GLN A 501 18.81 3.56 40.80
N THR A 502 17.97 3.43 41.81
CA THR A 502 18.20 2.56 42.97
C THR A 502 16.88 1.97 43.45
N ASN A 503 16.79 0.65 43.54
CA ASN A 503 15.61 -0.08 44.04
C ASN A 503 14.29 0.36 43.37
N GLY A 504 14.32 0.59 42.05
CA GLY A 504 13.17 1.03 41.25
C GLY A 504 12.82 2.52 41.36
N SER A 505 13.42 3.25 42.30
CA SER A 505 13.33 4.71 42.42
C SER A 505 14.38 5.42 41.55
N LEU A 506 14.05 6.62 41.08
CA LEU A 506 14.97 7.51 40.39
C LEU A 506 15.40 8.62 41.34
N ARG A 507 16.67 8.62 41.75
CA ARG A 507 17.25 9.70 42.57
C ARG A 507 17.92 10.69 41.62
N VAL A 508 17.57 11.96 41.72
CA VAL A 508 18.04 13.00 40.80
C VAL A 508 18.74 14.07 41.61
N ASN A 509 20.02 14.30 41.37
CA ASN A 509 20.73 15.36 42.06
C ASN A 509 20.31 16.73 41.50
N TYR A 510 19.53 17.48 42.28
CA TYR A 510 19.08 18.80 41.89
C TYR A 510 20.25 19.78 41.69
N LEU A 511 21.32 19.67 42.49
CA LEU A 511 22.45 20.58 42.42
C LEU A 511 23.24 20.44 41.11
N ALA A 512 23.40 19.20 40.64
CA ALA A 512 24.05 18.92 39.36
C ALA A 512 23.20 19.35 38.16
N ARG A 513 21.87 19.20 38.26
CA ARG A 513 20.92 19.47 37.17
C ARG A 513 20.48 20.94 37.07
N ASN A 514 20.28 21.61 38.21
CA ASN A 514 19.88 23.02 38.35
C ASN A 514 18.57 23.44 37.64
N HIS A 515 17.67 22.49 37.35
CA HIS A 515 16.34 22.74 36.77
C HIS A 515 15.27 21.94 37.51
N LEU A 516 14.04 22.46 37.58
CA LEU A 516 12.90 21.74 38.18
C LEU A 516 12.46 20.57 37.28
N PHE A 517 12.00 19.50 37.91
CA PHE A 517 11.50 18.29 37.28
C PHE A 517 10.36 17.69 38.11
N ASP A 518 9.75 16.60 37.65
CA ASP A 518 8.70 15.94 38.40
C ASP A 518 9.34 15.09 39.52
N PHE A 519 9.11 15.44 40.78
CA PHE A 519 9.57 14.69 41.96
C PHE A 519 8.45 14.52 42.97
N ASN A 520 8.51 13.45 43.77
CA ASN A 520 7.54 13.16 44.83
C ASN A 520 8.18 12.99 46.22
N ALA A 521 9.50 13.08 46.32
CA ALA A 521 10.23 13.17 47.58
C ALA A 521 11.45 14.08 47.42
N ILE A 522 11.92 14.64 48.53
CA ILE A 522 13.16 15.43 48.58
C ILE A 522 14.06 14.83 49.66
N GLU A 523 15.35 14.69 49.37
CA GLU A 523 16.38 14.32 50.33
C GLU A 523 17.51 15.35 50.32
N ILE A 524 17.75 15.99 51.47
CA ILE A 524 18.83 16.95 51.65
C ILE A 524 19.94 16.29 52.45
N VAL A 525 21.00 15.91 51.75
CA VAL A 525 22.14 15.17 52.29
C VAL A 525 23.28 16.11 52.65
N LYS A 526 23.68 16.96 51.70
CA LYS A 526 24.77 17.93 51.87
C LYS A 526 24.63 19.10 50.91
N ALA A 527 23.97 20.16 51.37
CA ALA A 527 23.78 21.38 50.60
C ALA A 527 23.83 22.62 51.50
N SER A 528 24.17 23.77 50.92
CA SER A 528 24.12 25.05 51.62
C SER A 528 22.69 25.59 51.72
N ASP A 529 22.42 26.43 52.72
CA ASP A 529 21.15 27.16 52.86
C ASP A 529 20.74 27.83 51.55
N GLU A 530 21.65 28.57 50.90
CA GLU A 530 21.35 29.30 49.66
C GLU A 530 20.83 28.38 48.54
N GLN A 531 21.44 27.20 48.37
CA GLN A 531 21.03 26.23 47.35
C GLN A 531 19.62 25.70 47.62
N VAL A 532 19.33 25.39 48.88
CA VAL A 532 18.04 24.86 49.32
C VAL A 532 16.95 25.93 49.23
N GLU A 533 17.21 27.14 49.71
CA GLU A 533 16.29 28.28 49.62
C GLU A 533 15.98 28.63 48.17
N ARG A 534 16.99 28.67 47.30
CA ARG A 534 16.80 28.93 45.85
C ARG A 534 15.90 27.88 45.20
N PHE A 535 16.06 26.62 45.56
CA PHE A 535 15.18 25.56 45.09
C PHE A 535 13.75 25.74 45.59
N ALA A 536 13.56 25.97 46.90
CA ALA A 536 12.24 26.14 47.49
C ALA A 536 11.49 27.34 46.88
N VAL A 537 12.19 28.45 46.64
CA VAL A 537 11.63 29.63 45.96
C VAL A 537 11.25 29.31 44.51
N ARG A 538 12.08 28.55 43.78
CA ARG A 538 11.74 28.12 42.40
C ARG A 538 10.52 27.19 42.40
N ALA A 539 10.47 26.21 43.29
CA ALA A 539 9.33 25.29 43.41
C ALA A 539 8.04 26.04 43.81
N GLY A 540 8.13 27.01 44.71
CA GLY A 540 7.00 27.86 45.11
C GLY A 540 6.50 28.79 44.00
N ASN A 541 7.32 29.08 42.99
CA ASN A 541 6.99 29.92 41.84
C ASN A 541 6.89 29.10 40.53
N ASP A 542 6.75 27.76 40.60
CA ASP A 542 6.62 26.95 39.38
C ASP A 542 5.30 27.27 38.65
N THR A 543 5.41 27.55 37.35
CA THR A 543 4.29 27.92 36.48
C THR A 543 3.68 26.72 35.77
N ASP A 544 4.32 25.56 35.82
CA ASP A 544 3.79 24.34 35.21
C ASP A 544 2.47 23.96 35.92
N PRO A 545 1.31 23.94 35.24
CA PRO A 545 -0.01 23.75 35.87
C PRO A 545 -0.25 22.34 36.42
N VAL A 546 0.57 21.35 36.06
CA VAL A 546 0.45 19.97 36.54
C VAL A 546 1.31 19.73 37.79
N ARG A 547 2.41 20.48 37.94
CA ARG A 547 3.32 20.47 39.10
C ARG A 547 2.94 21.25 40.37
N PRO A 548 1.91 22.12 40.48
CA PRO A 548 1.71 22.91 41.70
C PRO A 548 0.76 22.23 42.70
N LEU A 549 0.02 21.20 42.28
CA LEU A 549 -0.84 20.40 43.15
C LEU A 549 -0.16 19.21 43.90
N PRO A 550 1.05 18.73 43.53
CA PRO A 550 1.87 17.80 44.32
C PRO A 550 2.82 18.42 45.38
N TYR A 551 3.35 19.65 45.27
CA TYR A 551 4.47 20.05 46.17
C TYR A 551 4.13 20.10 47.66
N LYS A 552 2.93 20.56 48.01
CA LYS A 552 2.42 20.50 49.39
C LYS A 552 2.13 19.09 49.89
N GLN A 553 2.32 18.07 49.04
CA GLN A 553 2.22 16.65 49.38
C GLN A 553 3.59 15.95 49.39
N VAL A 554 4.65 16.62 48.93
CA VAL A 554 6.01 16.08 48.90
C VAL A 554 6.61 16.10 50.31
N SER A 555 7.15 14.96 50.73
CA SER A 555 7.93 14.85 51.96
C SER A 555 9.38 15.27 51.70
N CYS A 556 9.93 16.07 52.61
CA CYS A 556 11.31 16.53 52.57
C CYS A 556 12.09 15.93 53.76
N TYR A 557 13.12 15.15 53.47
CA TYR A 557 13.99 14.55 54.47
C TYR A 557 15.30 15.32 54.55
N VAL A 558 15.66 15.79 55.74
CA VAL A 558 16.94 16.46 56.00
C VAL A 558 17.83 15.51 56.79
N TRP A 559 19.00 15.20 56.24
CA TRP A 559 19.97 14.33 56.90
C TRP A 559 20.63 15.06 58.08
N PRO A 560 20.94 14.34 59.18
CA PRO A 560 21.46 14.97 60.39
C PRO A 560 22.82 15.65 60.20
N GLU A 561 23.60 15.25 59.18
CA GLU A 561 24.87 15.86 58.81
C GLU A 561 24.71 17.18 58.03
N CYS A 562 23.51 17.48 57.52
CA CYS A 562 23.23 18.71 56.80
C CYS A 562 22.75 19.80 57.76
N GLU A 563 23.67 20.64 58.20
CA GLU A 563 23.36 21.79 59.05
C GLU A 563 22.67 22.91 58.24
N LEU A 564 21.33 22.87 58.19
CA LEU A 564 20.52 23.97 57.64
C LEU A 564 20.11 24.92 58.76
N SER A 565 20.09 26.22 58.46
CA SER A 565 19.56 27.23 59.37
C SER A 565 18.06 27.03 59.62
N GLU A 566 17.59 27.49 60.79
CA GLU A 566 16.16 27.46 61.13
C GLU A 566 15.31 28.28 60.13
N ASN A 567 15.89 29.28 59.46
CA ASN A 567 15.19 30.03 58.43
C ASN A 567 14.91 29.15 57.20
N THR A 568 15.93 28.45 56.69
CA THR A 568 15.79 27.53 55.57
C THR A 568 14.78 26.43 55.87
N ILE A 569 14.79 25.88 57.09
CA ILE A 569 13.81 24.87 57.49
C ILE A 569 12.37 25.42 57.44
N ARG A 570 12.12 26.63 57.94
CA ARG A 570 10.78 27.27 57.84
C ARG A 570 10.35 27.48 56.39
N ILE A 571 11.27 27.83 55.50
CA ILE A 571 10.98 27.98 54.06
C ILE A 571 10.58 26.62 53.47
N LEU A 572 11.29 25.55 53.81
CA LEU A 572 10.94 24.19 53.40
C LEU A 572 9.56 23.77 53.93
N GLU A 573 9.28 24.00 55.21
CA GLU A 573 7.99 23.69 55.84
C GLU A 573 6.83 24.47 55.23
N ARG A 574 7.07 25.70 54.76
CA ARG A 574 6.07 26.49 54.05
C ARG A 574 5.80 25.98 52.63
N THR A 575 6.81 25.37 52.00
CA THR A 575 6.78 24.95 50.59
C THR A 575 6.27 23.51 50.43
N PHE A 576 6.67 22.62 51.34
CA PHE A 576 6.44 21.17 51.25
C PHE A 576 5.51 20.66 52.36
N LYS A 577 5.07 19.40 52.26
CA LYS A 577 4.08 18.82 53.21
C LYS A 577 4.62 18.75 54.62
N GLU A 578 5.80 18.15 54.72
CA GLU A 578 6.42 17.75 55.98
C GLU A 578 7.92 17.77 55.79
N VAL A 579 8.63 18.36 56.75
CA VAL A 579 10.10 18.38 56.81
C VAL A 579 10.53 17.49 57.96
N ILE A 580 11.09 16.33 57.63
CA ILE A 580 11.51 15.31 58.59
C ILE A 580 13.03 15.44 58.77
N ARG A 581 13.46 15.91 59.94
CA ARG A 581 14.89 15.85 60.34
C ARG A 581 15.18 14.44 60.82
N SER A 582 15.89 13.63 60.03
CA SER A 582 16.17 12.26 60.43
C SER A 582 17.12 12.27 61.63
N LYS A 583 16.67 11.78 62.80
CA LYS A 583 17.53 11.53 63.96
C LYS A 583 18.28 10.20 63.87
N VAL A 584 17.91 9.36 62.90
CA VAL A 584 18.37 7.98 62.79
C VAL A 584 19.31 7.86 61.60
N ASN A 585 20.48 7.26 61.85
CA ASN A 585 21.45 6.86 60.84
C ASN A 585 20.73 5.99 59.79
N LEU A 586 20.43 6.57 58.63
CA LEU A 586 19.71 5.92 57.52
C LEU A 586 20.49 4.73 56.92
N ALA A 587 21.72 4.49 57.39
CA ALA A 587 22.51 3.29 57.08
C ALA A 587 21.74 1.97 57.35
N VAL A 588 20.80 1.94 58.30
CA VAL A 588 19.95 0.77 58.54
C VAL A 588 18.90 0.60 57.43
N ARG A 589 18.40 1.70 56.85
CA ARG A 589 17.38 1.66 55.79
C ARG A 589 17.95 1.30 54.41
N ASN A 590 19.22 1.61 54.15
CA ASN A 590 19.90 1.27 52.90
C ASN A 590 20.28 -0.23 52.80
N ASN A 591 20.21 -1.01 53.89
CA ASN A 591 20.47 -2.46 53.90
C ASN A 591 19.19 -3.31 53.96
N GLU A 592 18.02 -2.72 54.23
CA GLU A 592 16.72 -3.42 54.29
C GLU A 592 15.78 -3.08 53.11
N LEU A 593 16.19 -2.21 52.18
CA LEU A 593 15.48 -1.84 50.95
C LEU A 593 16.36 -2.08 49.75
#